data_AF-A0A2C7A613-F1
#
_entry.id   AF-A0A2C7A613-F1
#
_cell.length_a   1.000
_cell.length_b   1.000
_cell.length_c   1.000
_cell.angle_alpha   90.00
_cell.angle_beta   90.00
_cell.angle_gamma   90.00
#
_symmetry.space_group_name_H-M   'P 1'
#
loop_
_entity.id
_entity.type
_entity.pdbx_description
1 polymer ?
#
loop_
_entity_poly.entity_id
_entity_poly.type
_entity_poly.pdbx_seq_one_letter_code
_entity_poly.pdbx_strand_id
1 'polypeptide(L)'
;MAAPPPPRSPRPLHPLHAILLAFPLPLFLGALLSDLAYRASFHVQWANFASWLIAGGLLVGAFALLWALVALVRGAGGGRKRAGLYFAALLAMWVLGLLNALVHAKDGFAIMPEALPLSAAATLLALLATWIGYSGFHPREAA
;
A
#
# COMPACT_ATOMS: atom_id res chain seq x y z
N MET A 1 35.17 23.04 -21.43
CA MET A 1 34.71 21.70 -21.01
C MET A 1 33.79 21.89 -19.80
N ALA A 2 32.47 21.78 -19.98
CA ALA A 2 31.51 22.01 -18.89
C ALA A 2 31.39 20.74 -18.02
N ALA A 3 31.41 20.90 -16.69
CA ALA A 3 31.23 19.79 -15.76
C ALA A 3 29.81 19.19 -15.92
N PRO A 4 29.65 17.85 -15.81
CA PRO A 4 28.33 17.23 -15.87
C PRO A 4 27.45 17.74 -14.72
N PRO A 5 26.14 17.90 -14.94
CA PRO A 5 25.23 18.36 -13.91
C PRO A 5 25.28 17.40 -12.71
N PRO A 6 25.23 17.91 -11.47
CA PRO A 6 25.30 17.06 -10.29
C PRO A 6 24.16 16.04 -10.29
N PRO A 7 24.39 14.81 -9.79
CA PRO A 7 23.34 13.80 -9.70
C PRO A 7 22.18 14.36 -8.86
N ARG A 8 20.96 14.27 -9.39
CA ARG A 8 19.77 14.72 -8.67
C ARG A 8 19.56 13.78 -7.48
N SER A 9 19.84 14.28 -6.27
CA SER A 9 19.56 13.54 -5.05
C SER A 9 18.05 13.27 -4.92
N PRO A 10 17.63 12.03 -4.64
CA PRO A 10 16.24 11.72 -4.34
C PRO A 10 15.70 12.63 -3.23
N ARG A 11 14.49 13.17 -3.41
CA ARG A 11 13.83 13.96 -2.37
C ARG A 11 13.22 13.00 -1.34
N PRO A 12 13.45 13.21 -0.03
CA PRO A 12 12.83 12.40 1.01
C PRO A 12 11.30 12.54 0.99
N LEU A 13 10.57 11.50 1.43
CA LEU A 13 9.12 11.59 1.57
C LEU A 13 8.76 12.58 2.67
N HIS A 14 7.64 13.28 2.50
CA HIS A 14 7.11 14.10 3.59
C HIS A 14 6.81 13.22 4.82
N PRO A 15 7.19 13.62 6.05
CA PRO A 15 7.08 12.77 7.24
C PRO A 15 5.67 12.21 7.46
N LEU A 16 4.64 13.04 7.29
CA LEU A 16 3.25 12.59 7.40
C LEU A 16 2.89 11.52 6.35
N HIS A 17 3.37 11.67 5.12
CA HIS A 17 3.15 10.66 4.08
C HIS A 17 3.89 9.35 4.37
N ALA A 18 5.11 9.45 4.92
CA ALA A 18 5.85 8.29 5.38
C ALA A 18 5.12 7.57 6.53
N ILE A 19 4.56 8.30 7.49
CA ILE A 19 3.75 7.70 8.56
C ILE A 19 2.54 6.98 7.97
N LEU A 20 1.78 7.63 7.07
CA LEU A 20 0.62 7.03 6.41
C LEU A 20 1.00 5.77 5.61
N LEU A 21 2.13 5.78 4.91
CA LEU A 21 2.62 4.63 4.13
C LEU A 21 3.05 3.43 4.99
N ALA A 22 3.34 3.63 6.28
CA ALA A 22 3.78 2.56 7.18
C ALA A 22 2.65 1.58 7.55
N PHE A 23 1.38 1.99 7.44
CA PHE A 23 0.24 1.20 7.92
C PHE A 23 -0.33 0.17 6.93
N PRO A 24 -0.47 0.45 5.62
CA PRO A 24 -1.15 -0.48 4.71
C PRO A 24 -0.53 -1.88 4.69
N LEU A 25 0.80 -2.00 4.65
CA LEU A 25 1.47 -3.30 4.59
C LEU A 25 1.11 -4.21 5.79
N PRO A 26 1.33 -3.82 7.06
CA PRO A 26 0.97 -4.68 8.19
C PRO A 26 -0.54 -4.95 8.28
N LEU A 27 -1.40 -4.01 7.88
CA LEU A 27 -2.85 -4.20 7.90
C LEU A 27 -3.31 -5.23 6.86
N PHE A 28 -2.86 -5.11 5.60
CA PHE A 28 -3.18 -6.10 4.56
C PHE A 28 -2.54 -7.46 4.83
N LEU A 29 -1.31 -7.49 5.36
CA LEU A 29 -0.66 -8.74 5.76
C LEU A 29 -1.42 -9.43 6.88
N GLY A 30 -1.86 -8.68 7.90
CA GLY A 30 -2.70 -9.21 8.96
C GLY A 30 -4.02 -9.77 8.42
N ALA A 31 -4.64 -9.09 7.45
CA ALA A 31 -5.85 -9.58 6.79
C ALA A 31 -5.58 -10.90 6.04
N LEU A 32 -4.49 -10.99 5.27
CA LEU A 32 -4.09 -12.23 4.58
C LEU A 32 -3.88 -13.40 5.56
N LEU A 33 -3.18 -13.16 6.68
CA LEU A 33 -2.97 -14.18 7.71
C LEU A 33 -4.30 -14.63 8.34
N SER A 34 -5.22 -13.69 8.50
CA SER A 34 -6.57 -13.97 9.02
C SER A 34 -7.39 -14.78 8.03
N ASP A 35 -7.32 -14.47 6.73
CA ASP A 35 -7.98 -15.24 5.67
C ASP A 35 -7.45 -16.67 5.59
N LEU A 36 -6.13 -16.85 5.75
CA LEU A 36 -5.51 -18.18 5.85
C LEU A 36 -6.01 -18.95 7.07
N ALA A 37 -6.10 -18.29 8.23
CA ALA A 37 -6.63 -18.89 9.45
C ALA A 37 -8.11 -19.25 9.32
N TYR A 38 -8.92 -18.38 8.69
CA TYR A 38 -10.32 -18.67 8.37
C TYR A 38 -10.44 -19.87 7.44
N ARG A 39 -9.66 -19.91 6.35
CA ARG A 39 -9.65 -21.04 5.41
C ARG A 39 -9.27 -22.36 6.08
N ALA A 40 -8.36 -22.33 7.05
CA ALA A 40 -7.90 -23.54 7.74
C ALA A 40 -8.86 -24.02 8.84
N SER A 41 -9.56 -23.10 9.51
CA SER A 41 -10.36 -23.41 10.72
C SER A 41 -11.86 -23.22 10.57
N PHE A 42 -12.32 -22.48 9.55
CA PHE A 42 -13.69 -22.01 9.37
C PHE A 42 -14.27 -21.20 10.55
N HIS A 43 -13.42 -20.69 11.44
CA HIS A 43 -13.87 -19.90 12.58
C HIS A 43 -14.12 -18.43 12.19
N VAL A 44 -15.38 -18.00 12.23
CA VAL A 44 -15.85 -16.69 11.72
C VAL A 44 -15.11 -15.47 12.28
N GLN A 45 -14.53 -15.56 13.48
CA GLN A 45 -13.79 -14.44 14.05
C GLN A 45 -12.55 -14.04 13.24
N TRP A 46 -11.95 -14.98 12.52
CA TRP A 46 -10.87 -14.66 11.58
C TRP A 46 -11.35 -13.81 10.41
N ALA A 47 -12.53 -14.12 9.86
CA ALA A 47 -13.14 -13.32 8.80
C ALA A 47 -13.52 -11.92 9.28
N ASN A 48 -14.02 -11.78 10.52
CA ASN A 48 -14.29 -10.49 11.15
C ASN A 48 -13.01 -9.67 11.34
N PHE A 49 -11.94 -10.31 11.82
CA PHE A 49 -10.67 -9.61 12.02
C PHE A 49 -10.07 -9.15 10.69
N ALA A 50 -10.12 -9.99 9.65
CA ALA A 50 -9.72 -9.62 8.30
C ALA A 50 -10.49 -8.40 7.78
N SER A 51 -11.82 -8.37 7.93
CA SER A 51 -12.65 -7.27 7.43
C SER A 51 -12.30 -5.93 8.07
N TRP A 52 -12.06 -5.89 9.39
CA TRP A 52 -11.62 -4.68 10.09
C TRP A 52 -10.23 -4.23 9.68
N LEU A 53 -9.29 -5.16 9.49
CA LEU A 53 -7.93 -4.84 9.03
C LEU A 53 -7.93 -4.27 7.60
N ILE A 54 -8.72 -4.85 6.71
CA ILE A 54 -8.90 -4.34 5.34
C ILE A 54 -9.49 -2.93 5.37
N ALA A 55 -10.54 -2.70 6.17
CA ALA A 55 -11.15 -1.38 6.31
C ALA A 55 -10.15 -0.33 6.83
N GLY A 56 -9.35 -0.67 7.85
CA GLY A 56 -8.27 0.19 8.33
C GLY A 56 -7.20 0.46 7.27
N GLY A 57 -6.80 -0.58 6.52
CA GLY A 57 -5.84 -0.48 5.43
C GLY A 57 -6.32 0.44 4.31
N LEU A 58 -7.61 0.38 3.97
CA LEU A 58 -8.25 1.27 2.99
C LEU A 58 -8.33 2.71 3.46
N LEU A 59 -8.68 2.94 4.73
CA LEU A 59 -8.78 4.28 5.29
C LEU A 59 -7.43 4.99 5.24
N VAL A 60 -6.37 4.37 5.77
CA VAL A 60 -5.04 4.98 5.78
C VAL A 60 -4.43 5.00 4.37
N GLY A 61 -4.65 3.94 3.58
CA GLY A 61 -4.26 3.84 2.19
C GLY A 61 -4.87 4.94 1.32
N ALA A 62 -6.11 5.36 1.59
CA ALA A 62 -6.74 6.49 0.88
C ALA A 62 -5.98 7.80 1.11
N PHE A 63 -5.59 8.10 2.35
CA PHE A 63 -4.79 9.28 2.64
C PHE A 63 -3.40 9.23 2.00
N ALA A 64 -2.74 8.07 2.03
CA ALA A 64 -1.47 7.87 1.33
C ALA A 64 -1.61 8.07 -0.19
N LEU A 65 -2.68 7.54 -0.79
CA LEU A 65 -2.99 7.67 -2.21
C LEU A 65 -3.28 9.12 -2.61
N LEU A 66 -4.06 9.86 -1.82
CA LEU A 66 -4.32 11.28 -2.04
C LEU A 66 -3.03 12.10 -2.00
N TRP A 67 -2.14 11.81 -1.05
CA TRP A 67 -0.84 12.48 -0.99
C TRP A 67 0.02 12.16 -2.21
N ALA A 68 0.06 10.89 -2.62
CA ALA A 68 0.78 10.45 -3.80
C ALA A 68 0.24 11.12 -5.08
N LEU A 69 -1.09 11.30 -5.18
CA LEU A 69 -1.74 12.02 -6.28
C LEU A 69 -1.32 13.50 -6.30
N VAL A 70 -1.37 14.19 -5.16
CA VAL A 70 -0.94 15.59 -5.05
C VAL A 70 0.53 15.73 -5.45
N ALA A 71 1.40 14.83 -4.98
CA ALA A 71 2.80 14.82 -5.36
C ALA A 71 3.02 14.55 -6.86
N LEU A 72 2.23 13.64 -7.45
CA LEU A 72 2.27 13.33 -8.86
C LEU A 72 1.84 14.52 -9.72
N VAL A 73 0.76 15.21 -9.35
CA VAL A 73 0.25 16.39 -10.08
C VAL A 73 1.24 17.55 -9.97
N ARG A 74 1.74 17.85 -8.77
CA ARG A 74 2.65 18.99 -8.50
C ARG A 74 4.09 18.74 -8.98
N GLY A 75 4.48 17.49 -9.23
CA GLY A 75 5.83 17.13 -9.64
C GLY A 75 6.14 17.45 -11.11
N ALA A 76 6.72 18.62 -11.38
CA ALA A 76 7.35 18.95 -12.66
C ALA A 76 8.85 18.59 -12.62
N GLY A 77 9.26 17.49 -13.26
CA GLY A 77 10.68 17.11 -13.38
C GLY A 77 10.95 15.61 -13.58
N GLY A 78 12.24 15.24 -13.73
CA GLY A 78 12.74 13.91 -14.11
C GLY A 78 12.39 12.72 -13.19
N GLY A 79 11.69 12.94 -12.08
CA GLY A 79 11.18 11.88 -11.19
C GLY A 79 9.76 11.39 -11.52
N ARG A 80 9.11 11.93 -12.57
CA ARG A 80 7.71 11.66 -12.92
C ARG A 80 7.39 10.17 -13.13
N LYS A 81 8.28 9.41 -13.78
CA LYS A 81 8.09 7.97 -14.03
C LYS A 81 7.99 7.18 -12.72
N ARG A 82 8.92 7.42 -11.78
CA ARG A 82 8.93 6.75 -10.48
C ARG A 82 7.72 7.14 -9.63
N ALA A 83 7.37 8.43 -9.60
CA ALA A 83 6.17 8.91 -8.92
C ALA A 83 4.89 8.28 -9.50
N GLY A 84 4.82 8.12 -10.82
CA GLY A 84 3.73 7.42 -11.49
C GLY A 84 3.66 5.94 -11.13
N LEU A 85 4.81 5.24 -11.09
CA LEU A 85 4.87 3.84 -10.70
C LEU A 85 4.44 3.63 -9.24
N TYR A 86 4.89 4.51 -8.35
CA TYR A 86 4.50 4.53 -6.94
C TYR A 86 2.99 4.74 -6.77
N PHE A 87 2.44 5.76 -7.43
CA PHE A 87 1.01 6.04 -7.41
C PHE A 87 0.19 4.87 -7.97
N ALA A 88 0.61 4.28 -9.09
CA ALA A 88 -0.07 3.14 -9.69
C ALA A 88 -0.09 1.92 -8.77
N ALA A 89 1.03 1.62 -8.09
CA ALA A 89 1.10 0.54 -7.12
C ALA A 89 0.16 0.78 -5.92
N LEU A 90 0.15 1.99 -5.37
CA LEU A 90 -0.79 2.37 -4.30
C LEU A 90 -2.25 2.31 -4.74
N LEU A 91 -2.55 2.79 -5.95
CA LEU A 91 -3.91 2.78 -6.48
C LEU A 91 -4.40 1.35 -6.68
N ALA A 92 -3.58 0.48 -7.29
CA ALA A 92 -3.91 -0.92 -7.49
C ALA A 92 -4.11 -1.64 -6.15
N MET A 93 -3.23 -1.39 -5.17
CA MET A 93 -3.38 -1.92 -3.81
C MET A 93 -4.71 -1.50 -3.20
N TRP A 94 -5.05 -0.21 -3.29
CA TRP A 94 -6.28 0.33 -2.72
C TRP A 94 -7.53 -0.25 -3.40
N VAL A 95 -7.53 -0.36 -4.74
CA VAL A 95 -8.64 -0.95 -5.49
C VAL A 95 -8.84 -2.42 -5.13
N LEU A 96 -7.77 -3.22 -5.08
CA LEU A 96 -7.89 -4.63 -4.70
C LEU A 96 -8.33 -4.78 -3.24
N GLY A 97 -7.86 -3.93 -2.33
CA GLY A 97 -8.35 -3.87 -0.96
C GLY A 97 -9.85 -3.56 -0.89
N LEU A 98 -10.34 -2.64 -1.73
CA LEU A 98 -11.76 -2.27 -1.78
C LEU A 98 -12.61 -3.44 -2.28
N LEU A 99 -12.18 -4.08 -3.37
CA LEU A 99 -12.83 -5.30 -3.85
C LEU A 99 -12.84 -6.39 -2.77
N ASN A 100 -11.75 -6.53 -2.01
CA ASN A 100 -11.69 -7.48 -0.90
C ASN A 100 -12.70 -7.12 0.21
N ALA A 101 -12.81 -5.84 0.56
CA ALA A 101 -13.81 -5.38 1.53
C ALA A 101 -15.25 -5.72 1.08
N LEU A 102 -15.54 -5.60 -0.21
CA LEU A 102 -16.83 -5.99 -0.77
C LEU A 102 -17.06 -7.52 -0.71
N VAL A 103 -16.01 -8.32 -0.89
CA VAL A 103 -16.09 -9.78 -0.69
C VAL A 103 -16.37 -10.09 0.77
N HIS A 104 -15.70 -9.43 1.72
CA HIS A 104 -15.95 -9.60 3.16
C HIS A 104 -17.31 -9.07 3.63
N ALA A 105 -18.01 -8.28 2.81
CA ALA A 105 -19.38 -7.84 3.09
C ALA A 105 -20.44 -8.90 2.74
N LYS A 106 -20.06 -9.99 2.07
CA LYS A 106 -20.93 -11.15 1.87
C LYS A 106 -21.20 -11.84 3.21
N ASP A 107 -22.16 -12.76 3.22
CA ASP A 107 -22.29 -13.70 4.34
C ASP A 107 -20.95 -14.41 4.57
N GLY A 108 -20.55 -14.61 5.84
CA GLY A 108 -19.20 -15.02 6.23
C GLY A 108 -18.75 -16.33 5.57
N PHE A 109 -19.68 -17.23 5.28
CA PHE A 109 -19.40 -18.49 4.58
C PHE A 109 -19.21 -18.34 3.06
N ALA A 110 -19.64 -17.23 2.46
CA ALA A 110 -19.57 -16.96 1.03
C ALA A 110 -18.34 -16.14 0.60
N ILE A 111 -17.46 -15.77 1.53
CA ILE A 111 -16.27 -14.96 1.24
C ILE A 111 -15.14 -15.78 0.59
N MET A 112 -15.15 -17.11 0.78
CA MET A 112 -14.12 -18.02 0.26
C MET A 112 -14.61 -18.74 -1.01
N PRO A 113 -13.72 -18.95 -2.01
CA PRO A 113 -12.27 -18.76 -1.97
C PRO A 113 -11.78 -17.34 -2.35
N GLU A 114 -12.68 -16.42 -2.71
CA GLU A 114 -12.35 -15.15 -3.36
C GLU A 114 -11.52 -14.17 -2.52
N ALA A 115 -11.72 -14.12 -1.19
CA ALA A 115 -11.01 -13.19 -0.32
C ALA A 115 -9.49 -13.41 -0.29
N LEU A 116 -9.05 -14.67 -0.33
CA LEU A 116 -7.65 -15.04 -0.20
C LEU A 116 -6.71 -14.50 -1.31
N PRO A 117 -7.01 -14.67 -2.62
CA PRO A 117 -6.18 -14.07 -3.66
C PRO A 117 -6.20 -12.54 -3.63
N LEU A 118 -7.31 -11.92 -3.21
CA LEU A 118 -7.41 -10.47 -3.09
C LEU A 118 -6.55 -9.91 -1.95
N SER A 119 -6.58 -10.52 -0.76
CA SER A 119 -5.73 -10.12 0.35
C SER A 119 -4.24 -10.36 0.05
N ALA A 120 -3.90 -11.45 -0.63
CA ALA A 120 -2.54 -11.73 -1.07
C ALA A 120 -2.04 -10.66 -2.07
N ALA A 121 -2.83 -10.35 -3.09
CA ALA A 121 -2.46 -9.35 -4.09
C ALA A 121 -2.36 -7.93 -3.48
N ALA A 122 -3.31 -7.55 -2.61
CA ALA A 122 -3.25 -6.27 -1.90
C ALA A 122 -2.01 -6.17 -1.01
N THR A 123 -1.63 -7.25 -0.31
CA THR A 123 -0.43 -7.31 0.53
C THR A 123 0.86 -7.15 -0.30
N LEU A 124 0.96 -7.83 -1.43
CA LEU A 124 2.11 -7.71 -2.34
C LEU A 124 2.24 -6.29 -2.90
N LEU A 125 1.14 -5.67 -3.32
CA LEU A 125 1.16 -4.30 -3.81
C LEU A 125 1.48 -3.29 -2.70
N ALA A 126 1.00 -3.52 -1.47
CA ALA A 126 1.38 -2.72 -0.31
C ALA A 126 2.89 -2.80 -0.07
N LEU A 127 3.48 -3.99 -0.11
CA LEU A 127 4.93 -4.19 0.00
C LEU A 127 5.70 -3.43 -1.10
N LEU A 128 5.26 -3.55 -2.35
CA LEU A 128 5.87 -2.83 -3.48
C LEU A 128 5.78 -1.31 -3.32
N ALA A 129 4.62 -0.79 -2.91
CA ALA A 129 4.43 0.63 -2.67
C ALA A 129 5.32 1.14 -1.53
N THR A 130 5.36 0.42 -0.40
CA THR A 130 6.26 0.68 0.73
C THR A 130 7.72 0.71 0.26
N TRP A 131 8.16 -0.30 -0.49
CA TRP A 131 9.51 -0.38 -1.03
C TRP A 131 9.85 0.82 -1.93
N ILE A 132 8.99 1.15 -2.89
CA ILE A 132 9.20 2.26 -3.82
C ILE A 132 9.21 3.61 -3.09
N GLY A 133 8.32 3.79 -2.10
CA GLY A 133 8.23 5.01 -1.30
C GLY A 133 9.47 5.23 -0.44
N TYR A 134 9.86 4.25 0.37
CA TYR A 134 10.98 4.41 1.31
C TYR A 134 12.37 4.35 0.66
N SER A 135 12.54 3.66 -0.48
CA SER A 135 13.80 3.69 -1.23
C SER A 135 14.16 5.09 -1.79
N GLY A 136 13.30 6.10 -1.60
CA GLY A 136 13.58 7.50 -1.90
C GLY A 136 14.36 8.23 -0.81
N PHE A 137 14.45 7.66 0.40
CA PHE A 137 15.32 8.16 1.46
C PHE A 137 16.73 7.64 1.22
N HIS A 138 17.66 8.54 0.91
CA HIS A 138 19.07 8.34 1.23
C HIS A 138 19.39 9.32 2.36
N PRO A 139 19.71 8.84 3.57
CA PRO A 139 20.34 9.68 4.57
C PRO A 139 21.62 10.24 3.92
N ARG A 140 21.73 11.56 3.76
CA ARG A 140 23.06 12.13 3.62
C ARG A 140 23.69 11.93 4.99
N GLU A 141 24.52 10.90 5.12
CA GLU A 141 25.43 10.80 6.23
C GLU A 141 26.24 12.09 6.23
N ALA A 142 25.99 12.92 7.24
CA ALA A 142 26.72 14.16 7.46
C ALA A 142 28.13 13.75 7.91
N ALA A 143 29.07 13.84 6.98
CA ALA A 143 30.50 13.84 7.26
C ALA A 143 30.92 15.22 7.80
#